data_AF-A0A7N0V2P1-F1
#
_entry.id   AF-A0A7N0V2P1-F1
#
_cell.length_a   1.000
_cell.length_b   1.000
_cell.length_c   1.000
_cell.angle_alpha   90.00
_cell.angle_beta   90.00
_cell.angle_gamma   90.00
#
_symmetry.space_group_name_H-M   'P 1'
#
loop_
_entity.id
_entity.type
_entity.pdbx_description
1 polymer ?
#
loop_
_entity_poly.entity_id
_entity_poly.type
_entity_poly.pdbx_seq_one_letter_code
_entity_poly.pdbx_strand_id
1 'polypeptide(L)' 'MALFYLIGTFFYVSRIPERWRPGWFDLTGHSHQLFHVFVILGALAHYGAARMLIVWRDNVGCHVIN' A
#
# COMPACT_ATOMS: atom_id res chain seq x y z
N MET A 1 4.31 2.92 -3.74
CA MET A 1 2.95 2.55 -4.22
C MET A 1 2.93 1.25 -4.99
N ALA A 2 3.57 1.18 -6.16
CA ALA A 2 3.47 0.03 -7.07
C ALA A 2 3.77 -1.31 -6.40
N LEU A 3 4.88 -1.41 -5.66
CA LEU A 3 5.27 -2.65 -4.98
C LEU A 3 4.19 -3.18 -4.04
N PHE A 4 3.63 -2.31 -3.19
CA PHE A 4 2.58 -2.71 -2.24
C PHE A 4 1.32 -3.19 -2.95
N TYR A 5 0.89 -2.49 -4.01
CA TYR A 5 -0.26 -2.93 -4.80
C TYR A 5 -0.01 -4.25 -5.51
N LEU A 6 1.15 -4.43 -6.15
CA LEU A 6 1.47 -5.68 -6.85
C LEU A 6 1.53 -6.88 -5.90
N ILE A 7 2.18 -6.74 -4.74
CA ILE A 7 2.26 -7.80 -3.75
C ILE A 7 0.87 -8.09 -3.16
N GLY A 8 0.10 -7.05 -2.79
CA GLY A 8 -1.25 -7.22 -2.29
C GLY A 8 -2.15 -7.96 -3.30
N THR A 9 -2.16 -7.51 -4.56
CA THR A 9 -2.94 -8.14 -5.63
C THR A 9 -2.49 -9.57 -5.88
N PHE A 10 -1.18 -9.85 -5.82
CA PHE A 10 -0.67 -11.22 -5.91
C PHE A 10 -1.28 -12.14 -4.84
N PHE A 11 -1.32 -11.72 -3.58
CA PHE A 11 -1.97 -12.51 -2.52
C PHE A 11 -3.46 -12.69 -2.79
N TYR A 12 -4.17 -11.59 -3.10
CA TYR A 12 -5.61 -11.60 -3.36
C TYR A 12 -6.01 -12.60 -4.46
N VAL A 13 -5.28 -12.60 -5.58
CA VAL A 13 -5.59 -13.45 -6.75
C VAL A 13 -5.12 -14.89 -6.54
N SER A 14 -3.94 -15.10 -5.95
CA SER A 14 -3.38 -16.45 -5.76
C SER A 14 -4.12 -17.26 -4.70
N ARG A 15 -4.85 -16.59 -3.79
CA ARG A 15 -5.55 -17.19 -2.64
C ARG A 15 -4.60 -17.95 -1.70
N ILE A 16 -3.35 -17.51 -1.63
CA ILE A 16 -2.33 -18.01 -0.71
C ILE A 16 -2.40 -17.16 0.56
N PRO A 17 -2.38 -17.75 1.77
CA PRO A 17 -2.03 -19.14 2.09
C PRO A 17 -3.20 -20.13 2.23
N GLU A 18 -4.45 -19.68 2.19
CA GLU A 18 -5.62 -20.55 2.42
C GLU A 18 -5.77 -21.68 1.40
N ARG A 19 -5.27 -21.47 0.17
CA ARG A 19 -5.19 -22.51 -0.86
C ARG A 19 -4.28 -23.68 -0.46
N TRP A 20 -3.25 -23.45 0.35
CA TRP A 20 -2.31 -24.48 0.76
C TRP A 20 -2.75 -25.23 2.02
N ARG A 21 -3.47 -24.57 2.93
CA ARG A 21 -4.04 -25.22 4.12
C ARG A 21 -5.48 -24.76 4.33
N PRO A 22 -6.45 -25.42 3.68
CA PRO A 22 -7.86 -25.17 3.90
C PRO A 22 -8.23 -25.36 5.39
N GLY A 23 -9.08 -24.49 5.94
CA GLY A 23 -9.53 -24.54 7.33
C GLY A 23 -8.60 -23.89 8.36
N TRP A 24 -7.31 -23.69 8.03
CA TRP A 24 -6.34 -23.07 8.96
C TRP A 24 -6.43 -21.54 9.00
N PHE A 25 -6.91 -20.92 7.94
CA PHE A 25 -6.90 -19.46 7.76
C PHE A 25 -8.30 -18.85 7.70
N ASP A 26 -9.31 -19.56 8.20
CA ASP A 26 -10.71 -19.15 8.06
C ASP A 26 -11.04 -17.87 8.86
N LEU A 27 -10.34 -17.65 9.99
CA LEU A 27 -10.52 -16.46 10.83
C LEU A 27 -9.48 -15.37 10.56
N THR A 28 -8.21 -15.73 10.41
CA THR A 28 -7.10 -14.77 10.28
C THR A 28 -6.01 -15.22 9.33
N GLY A 29 -5.34 -14.27 8.69
CA GLY A 29 -4.18 -14.52 7.83
C GLY A 29 -4.50 -15.06 6.44
N HIS A 30 -5.77 -15.11 6.05
CA HIS A 30 -6.15 -15.43 4.66
C HIS A 30 -5.76 -14.31 3.69
N SER A 31 -5.65 -14.65 2.41
CA SER A 31 -5.19 -13.75 1.34
C SER A 31 -5.84 -12.37 1.33
N HIS A 32 -7.16 -12.31 1.55
CA HIS A 32 -7.89 -11.04 1.57
C HIS A 32 -7.49 -10.12 2.75
N GLN A 33 -7.18 -10.67 3.92
CA GLN A 33 -6.65 -9.88 5.03
C GLN A 33 -5.25 -9.37 4.71
N LEU A 34 -4.39 -10.23 4.14
CA LEU A 34 -3.05 -9.82 3.70
C LEU A 34 -3.13 -8.72 2.64
N PHE A 35 -4.05 -8.83 1.68
CA PHE A 35 -4.32 -7.79 0.68
C PHE A 35 -4.65 -6.44 1.35
N HIS A 36 -5.56 -6.41 2.32
CA HIS A 36 -5.90 -5.18 3.03
C HIS A 36 -4.71 -4.56 3.77
N VAL A 37 -3.85 -5.39 4.38
CA VAL A 37 -2.61 -4.90 5.00
C VAL A 37 -1.72 -4.20 3.96
N PHE A 38 -1.53 -4.79 2.79
CA PHE A 38 -0.75 -4.16 1.71
C PHE A 38 -1.40 -2.89 1.15
N VAL A 39 -2.74 -2.83 1.09
CA VAL A 39 -3.46 -1.60 0.70
C VAL A 39 -3.20 -0.47 1.70
N ILE A 40 -3.24 -0.76 3.01
CA ILE A 40 -2.94 0.23 4.06
C ILE A 40 -1.48 0.70 3.96
N LEU A 41 -0.53 -0.21 3.78
CA LEU A 41 0.89 0.15 3.57
C LEU A 41 1.07 1.01 2.32
N GLY A 42 0.35 0.69 1.25
CA GLY A 42 0.25 1.53 0.06
C GLY A 42 -0.22 2.94 0.42
N ALA A 43 -1.39 3.07 1.06
CA ALA A 43 -1.94 4.36 1.45
C ALA A 43 -0.97 5.20 2.32
N LEU A 44 -0.29 4.57 3.28
CA LEU A 44 0.71 5.24 4.12
C LEU A 44 1.91 5.72 3.29
N ALA A 45 2.40 4.92 2.36
CA ALA A 45 3.48 5.32 1.47
C ALA A 45 3.06 6.48 0.54
N HIS A 46 1.81 6.47 0.06
CA HIS A 46 1.26 7.57 -0.74
C HIS A 46 1.21 8.86 0.08
N TYR A 47 0.67 8.76 1.29
CA TYR A 47 0.53 9.88 2.21
C TYR A 47 1.88 10.48 2.59
N GLY A 48 2.87 9.64 2.90
CA GLY A 48 4.24 10.08 3.19
C GLY A 48 4.84 10.87 2.02
N ALA A 49 4.73 10.36 0.79
CA ALA A 49 5.20 11.07 -0.39
C ALA A 49 4.46 12.40 -0.62
N ALA A 50 3.13 12.42 -0.45
CA ALA A 50 2.33 13.63 -0.59
C ALA A 50 2.74 14.70 0.44
N ARG A 51 2.96 14.29 1.70
CA ARG A 51 3.44 15.18 2.76
C ARG A 51 4.82 15.77 2.42
N MET A 52 5.76 14.95 1.94
CA MET A 52 7.07 15.42 1.51
C MET A 52 6.97 16.44 0.37
N LEU A 53 6.09 16.19 -0.60
CA LEU A 53 5.87 17.10 -1.73
C LEU A 53 5.28 18.45 -1.29
N ILE A 54 4.33 18.44 -0.36
CA ILE A 54 3.76 19.68 0.19
C ILE A 54 4.83 20.46 0.96
N VAL A 55 5.60 19.78 1.82
CA VAL A 55 6.70 20.43 2.56
C VAL A 55 7.74 21.00 1.60
N TRP A 56 8.11 20.27 0.55
CA TRP A 56 9.03 20.77 -0.48
C TRP A 56 8.47 22.03 -1.16
N ARG A 57 7.19 22.01 -1.55
CA ARG A 57 6.51 23.16 -2.16
C ARG A 57 6.49 24.38 -1.24
N ASP A 58 6.29 24.18 0.05
CA ASP A 58 6.25 25.28 1.02
C ASP A 58 7.64 25.88 1.27
N ASN A 59 8.72 25.10 1.09
CA ASN A 59 10.09 25.56 1.27
C ASN A 59 10.76 26.09 -0.01
N VAL A 60 10.23 25.76 -1.19
CA VAL A 60 10.75 26.20 -2.48
C VAL A 60 9.77 27.19 -3.12
N GLY A 61 10.05 28.48 -2.93
CA GLY A 61 9.29 29.56 -3.58
C GLY A 61 9.60 29.67 -5.08
N CYS A 62 8.67 30.22 -5.85
CA CYS A 62 8.91 30.61 -7.24
C CYS A 62 9.56 32.00 -7.30
N HIS A 63 10.50 32.19 -8.22
CA HIS A 63 11.03 33.51 -8.52
C HIS A 63 9.93 34.34 -9.19
N VAL A 64 9.42 35.35 -8.50
CA VAL A 64 8.48 36.31 -9.11
C VAL A 64 9.32 37.21 -10.02
N ILE A 65 9.11 37.12 -11.32
CA ILE A 65 9.73 38.05 -12.28
C ILE A 65 8.90 39.33 -12.19
N ASN A 66 9.47 40.36 -11.57
CA ASN A 66 8.91 41.72 -11.59
C ASN A 66 9.13 42.35 -12.96
#